data_AF-A0A832F2L6-F1
#
_entry.id   AF-A0A832F2L6-F1
#
_cell.length_a   1.000
_cell.length_b   1.000
_cell.length_c   1.000
_cell.angle_alpha   90.00
_cell.angle_beta   90.00
_cell.angle_gamma   90.00
#
_symmetry.space_group_name_H-M   'P 1'
#
loop_
_entity.id
_entity.type
_entity.pdbx_description
1 polymer ?
#
loop_
_entity_poly.entity_id
_entity_poly.type
_entity_poly.pdbx_seq_one_letter_code
_entity_poly.pdbx_strand_id
1 'polypeptide(L)'
;MVTKEGKKWNLPYSIDSGLILSRLDFLRAAKVDPPKKGYTWDEFYGMAKAAMKPPEYYGVGFQFSKASSDCESTFSMMMFSFGASIVKEDSKTLNVKTKEM
;
A
#
# COMPACT_ATOMS: atom_id res chain seq x y z
N MET A 1 -7.46 -14.76 -11.48
CA MET A 1 -7.95 -15.67 -12.52
C MET A 1 -8.39 -14.84 -13.69
N VAL A 2 -7.75 -14.97 -14.84
CA VAL A 2 -8.06 -14.24 -16.07
C VAL A 2 -9.21 -14.97 -16.73
N THR A 3 -10.39 -14.37 -16.58
CA THR A 3 -11.59 -14.79 -17.28
C THR A 3 -11.81 -13.82 -18.44
N LYS A 4 -11.90 -14.33 -19.66
CA LYS A 4 -12.25 -13.56 -20.86
C LYS A 4 -13.33 -14.32 -21.61
N GLU A 5 -14.44 -13.64 -21.92
CA GLU A 5 -15.59 -14.23 -22.65
C GLU A 5 -16.10 -15.52 -21.99
N GLY A 6 -16.16 -15.53 -20.65
CA GLY A 6 -16.61 -16.68 -19.85
C GLY A 6 -15.61 -17.84 -19.76
N LYS A 7 -14.45 -17.76 -20.43
CA LYS A 7 -13.41 -18.80 -20.39
C LYS A 7 -12.27 -18.41 -19.45
N LYS A 8 -11.77 -19.39 -18.69
CA LYS A 8 -10.60 -19.25 -17.80
C LYS A 8 -9.34 -19.57 -18.59
N TRP A 9 -8.39 -18.63 -18.60
CA TRP A 9 -7.16 -18.75 -19.40
C TRP A 9 -5.90 -19.01 -18.57
N ASN A 10 -6.01 -18.92 -17.24
CA ASN A 10 -4.90 -19.23 -16.36
C ASN A 10 -5.34 -19.98 -15.11
N LEU A 11 -4.41 -20.75 -14.57
CA LEU A 11 -4.46 -21.29 -13.22
C LEU A 11 -3.51 -20.45 -12.36
N PRO A 12 -3.97 -19.81 -11.27
CA PRO A 12 -3.08 -19.10 -10.37
C PRO A 12 -2.02 -20.05 -9.80
N TYR A 13 -0.75 -19.71 -9.99
CA TYR A 13 0.37 -20.45 -9.40
C TYR A 13 0.58 -20.07 -7.93
N SER A 14 0.59 -18.76 -7.65
CA SER A 14 0.71 -18.18 -6.31
C SER A 14 -0.12 -16.90 -6.21
N ILE A 15 -0.33 -16.43 -4.98
CA ILE A 15 -1.00 -15.18 -4.64
C ILE A 15 -0.11 -14.45 -3.65
N ASP A 16 0.03 -13.13 -3.83
CA ASP A 16 0.72 -12.24 -2.90
C ASP A 16 -0.14 -10.99 -2.69
N SER A 17 0.09 -10.28 -1.59
CA SER A 17 -0.58 -9.04 -1.24
C SER A 17 0.41 -8.07 -0.63
N GLY A 18 0.31 -6.78 -0.97
CA GLY A 18 1.10 -5.78 -0.28
C GLY A 18 0.66 -5.64 1.17
N LEU A 19 1.64 -5.55 2.07
CA LEU A 19 1.45 -5.37 3.51
C LEU A 19 2.37 -4.26 4.00
N ILE A 20 2.01 -3.65 5.13
CA ILE A 20 2.95 -2.81 5.86
C ILE A 20 3.94 -3.73 6.58
N LEU A 21 5.20 -3.68 6.15
CA LEU A 21 6.30 -4.39 6.81
C LEU A 21 7.00 -3.43 7.78
N SER A 22 7.12 -3.82 9.06
CA SER A 22 7.68 -2.97 10.11
C SER A 22 8.89 -3.60 10.79
N ARG A 23 9.89 -2.76 11.11
CA ARG A 23 11.09 -3.14 11.87
C ARG A 23 10.83 -3.08 13.38
N LEU A 24 10.45 -4.21 13.96
CA LEU A 24 10.07 -4.30 15.37
C LEU A 24 11.18 -3.91 16.34
N ASP A 25 12.44 -4.13 15.97
CA ASP A 25 13.60 -3.71 16.75
C ASP A 25 13.70 -2.17 16.87
N PHE A 26 13.43 -1.45 15.78
CA PHE A 26 13.42 0.02 15.78
C PHE A 26 12.23 0.57 16.58
N LEU A 27 11.05 -0.04 16.43
CA LEU A 27 9.87 0.35 17.19
C LEU A 27 10.07 0.15 18.71
N ARG A 28 10.66 -0.98 19.12
CA ARG A 28 10.97 -1.25 20.53
C ARG A 28 11.99 -0.28 21.10
N ALA A 29 13.04 0.04 20.35
CA ALA A 29 14.05 1.02 20.77
C ALA A 29 13.44 2.41 20.98
N ALA A 30 12.48 2.79 20.13
CA ALA A 30 11.72 4.03 20.24
C ALA A 30 10.57 3.98 21.27
N LYS A 31 10.32 2.81 21.88
CA LYS A 31 9.21 2.56 22.82
C LYS A 31 7.83 2.88 22.20
N VAL A 32 7.65 2.54 20.93
CA VAL A 32 6.40 2.70 20.19
C VAL A 32 5.81 1.32 19.88
N ASP A 33 4.49 1.20 20.01
CA ASP A 33 3.79 -0.04 19.69
C ASP A 33 3.72 -0.27 18.17
N PRO A 34 3.79 -1.54 17.72
CA PRO A 34 3.59 -1.88 16.31
C PRO A 34 2.13 -1.68 15.87
N PRO A 35 1.89 -1.61 14.54
CA PRO A 35 0.53 -1.51 14.00
C PRO A 35 -0.34 -2.69 14.46
N LYS A 36 -1.60 -2.38 14.81
CA LYS A 36 -2.63 -3.36 15.22
C LYS A 36 -3.82 -3.34 14.28
N LYS A 37 -4.71 -4.34 14.36
CA LYS A 37 -5.93 -4.36 13.53
C LYS A 37 -6.72 -3.05 13.69
N GLY A 38 -7.16 -2.48 12.57
CA GLY A 38 -7.87 -1.19 12.55
C GLY A 38 -6.95 0.03 12.63
N TYR A 39 -5.64 -0.15 12.46
CA TYR A 39 -4.68 0.95 12.39
C TYR A 39 -5.07 1.96 11.31
N THR A 40 -5.00 3.23 11.67
CA THR A 40 -5.26 4.37 10.78
C THR A 40 -3.97 4.90 10.18
N TRP A 41 -4.10 5.71 9.12
CA TRP A 41 -2.96 6.40 8.50
C TRP A 41 -2.29 7.42 9.45
N ASP A 42 -3.06 8.07 10.32
CA ASP A 42 -2.53 9.01 11.31
C ASP A 42 -1.69 8.30 12.37
N GLU A 43 -2.16 7.15 12.86
CA GLU A 43 -1.40 6.31 13.79
C GLU A 43 -0.12 5.77 13.13
N PHE A 44 -0.21 5.34 11.86
CA PHE A 44 0.96 4.93 11.08
C PHE A 44 2.00 6.04 10.95
N TYR A 45 1.57 7.26 10.58
CA TYR A 45 2.46 8.41 10.49
C TYR A 45 3.08 8.75 11.84
N GLY A 46 2.29 8.77 12.92
CA GLY A 46 2.76 9.02 14.27
C GLY A 46 3.82 8.02 14.71
N MET A 47 3.58 6.73 14.49
CA MET A 47 4.52 5.66 14.78
C MET A 47 5.82 5.80 13.98
N ALA A 48 5.72 5.96 12.65
CA ALA A 48 6.88 6.10 11.78
C ALA A 48 7.73 7.31 12.15
N LYS A 49 7.10 8.45 12.46
CA LYS A 49 7.76 9.68 12.88
C LYS A 49 8.44 9.56 14.24
N ALA A 50 7.82 8.86 15.20
CA ALA A 50 8.40 8.64 16.52
C ALA A 50 9.59 7.66 16.46
N ALA A 51 9.56 6.70 15.54
CA ALA A 51 10.61 5.70 15.42
C ALA A 51 11.82 6.15 14.60
N MET A 52 11.67 7.08 13.64
CA MET A 52 12.75 7.43 12.72
C MET A 52 13.98 8.05 13.40
N LYS A 53 15.16 7.83 12.81
CA LYS A 53 16.42 8.44 13.24
C LYS A 53 17.25 8.89 12.03
N PRO A 54 16.89 9.98 11.35
CA PRO A 54 17.71 10.51 10.25
C PRO A 54 19.08 10.97 10.75
N PRO A 55 20.16 10.76 9.97
CA PRO A 55 20.17 10.17 8.63
C PRO A 55 20.30 8.63 8.61
N GLU A 56 20.36 7.96 9.77
CA GLU A 56 20.59 6.51 9.86
C GLU A 56 19.45 5.69 9.27
N TYR A 57 18.20 6.03 9.61
CA TYR A 57 17.01 5.41 9.03
C TYR A 57 15.78 6.31 9.11
N TYR A 58 14.86 6.11 8.17
CA TYR A 58 13.62 6.87 8.02
C TYR A 58 12.41 5.99 8.40
N GLY A 59 11.32 6.62 8.83
CA GLY A 59 10.15 5.92 9.37
C GLY A 59 9.35 5.11 8.35
N VAL A 60 9.39 5.49 7.07
CA VAL A 60 8.73 4.80 5.97
C VAL A 60 9.54 4.97 4.70
N GLY A 61 9.56 3.94 3.85
CA GLY A 61 10.15 3.99 2.51
C GLY A 61 9.06 3.84 1.45
N PHE A 62 8.97 4.82 0.54
CA PHE A 62 8.14 4.72 -0.66
C PHE A 62 9.02 4.40 -1.87
N GLN A 63 8.59 3.40 -2.65
CA GLN A 63 9.35 2.91 -3.79
C GLN A 63 9.02 3.74 -5.03
N PHE A 64 9.64 4.92 -5.16
CA PHE A 64 9.51 5.73 -6.37
C PHE A 64 10.52 5.26 -7.43
N SER A 65 10.05 4.46 -8.38
CA SER A 65 10.83 4.01 -9.52
C SER A 65 10.06 4.30 -10.82
N LYS A 66 10.78 4.60 -11.90
CA LYS A 66 10.18 4.92 -13.21
C LYS A 66 9.68 3.68 -13.97
N ALA A 67 10.19 2.50 -13.64
CA ALA A 67 10.04 1.29 -14.46
C ALA A 67 9.60 0.05 -13.68
N SER A 68 9.25 0.15 -12.39
CA SER A 68 8.73 -0.97 -11.60
C SER A 68 7.25 -0.80 -11.26
N SER A 69 6.59 -1.94 -11.06
CA SER A 69 5.20 -2.06 -10.63
C SER A 69 4.98 -1.68 -9.16
N ASP A 70 6.05 -1.58 -8.35
CA ASP A 70 5.92 -1.43 -6.90
C ASP A 70 5.40 -0.05 -6.51
N CYS A 71 5.80 0.99 -7.26
CA CYS A 71 5.29 2.34 -7.09
C CYS A 71 3.77 2.36 -7.32
N GLU A 72 3.33 1.89 -8.50
CA GLU A 72 1.92 1.80 -8.87
C GLU A 72 1.13 0.98 -7.85
N SER A 73 1.65 -0.19 -7.44
CA SER A 73 0.97 -1.08 -6.49
C SER A 73 0.82 -0.42 -5.11
N THR A 74 1.86 0.26 -4.62
CA THR A 74 1.84 0.95 -3.33
C THR A 74 0.79 2.05 -3.33
N PHE A 75 0.80 2.93 -4.34
CA PHE A 75 -0.17 4.03 -4.41
C PHE A 75 -1.59 3.55 -4.71
N SER A 76 -1.74 2.47 -5.48
CA SER A 76 -3.06 1.87 -5.73
C SER A 76 -3.67 1.31 -4.44
N MET A 77 -2.88 0.61 -3.62
CA MET A 77 -3.35 0.13 -2.32
C MET A 77 -3.73 1.27 -1.37
N MET A 78 -2.93 2.33 -1.32
CA MET A 78 -3.24 3.51 -0.51
C MET A 78 -4.56 4.12 -0.97
N MET A 79 -4.73 4.36 -2.27
CA MET A 79 -5.97 4.85 -2.88
C MET A 79 -7.17 3.96 -2.52
N PHE A 80 -7.05 2.63 -2.63
CA PHE A 80 -8.12 1.71 -2.27
C PHE A 80 -8.50 1.80 -0.78
N SER A 81 -7.55 2.10 0.11
CA SER A 81 -7.84 2.30 1.53
C SER A 81 -8.72 3.52 1.83
N PHE A 82 -8.75 4.50 0.91
CA PHE A 82 -9.64 5.66 0.95
C PHE A 82 -10.96 5.44 0.18
N GLY A 83 -11.17 4.25 -0.39
CA GLY A 83 -12.38 3.92 -1.16
C GLY A 83 -12.39 4.42 -2.61
N ALA A 84 -11.25 4.89 -3.13
CA ALA A 84 -11.12 5.31 -4.52
C ALA A 84 -10.90 4.12 -5.47
N SER A 85 -11.04 4.35 -6.79
CA SER A 85 -10.75 3.37 -7.85
C SER A 85 -10.14 4.05 -9.06
N ILE A 86 -9.23 3.39 -9.79
CA ILE A 86 -8.58 3.97 -10.99
C ILE A 86 -9.58 4.12 -12.15
N VAL A 87 -10.50 3.17 -12.28
CA VAL A 87 -11.53 3.12 -13.33
C VAL A 87 -12.92 3.02 -12.72
N LYS A 88 -13.95 3.44 -13.48
CA LYS A 88 -15.36 3.23 -13.13
C LYS A 88 -15.75 1.76 -13.35
N GLU A 89 -16.99 1.40 -12.98
CA GLU A 89 -17.54 0.04 -13.11
C GLU A 89 -17.45 -0.52 -14.55
N ASP A 90 -17.49 0.34 -15.56
CA ASP A 90 -17.36 -0.03 -16.97
C ASP A 90 -15.94 -0.50 -17.36
N SER A 91 -14.96 -0.36 -16.47
CA SER A 91 -13.54 -0.64 -16.68
C SER A 91 -12.91 0.09 -17.88
N LYS A 92 -13.56 1.14 -18.39
CA LYS A 92 -13.17 1.88 -19.60
C LYS A 92 -13.02 3.38 -19.35
N THR A 93 -13.72 3.89 -18.34
CA THR A 93 -13.69 5.31 -17.97
C THR A 93 -12.75 5.52 -16.78
N LEU A 94 -11.79 6.43 -16.91
CA LEU A 94 -10.92 6.84 -15.81
C LEU A 94 -11.71 7.49 -14.68
N ASN A 95 -11.32 7.18 -13.44
CA ASN A 95 -11.94 7.67 -12.21
C ASN A 95 -10.94 8.36 -11.27
N VAL A 96 -9.91 9.00 -11.84
CA VAL A 96 -8.74 9.54 -11.09
C VAL A 96 -8.86 10.97 -10.58
N LYS A 97 -9.98 11.65 -10.82
CA LYS A 97 -10.22 13.04 -10.38
C LYS A 97 -11.30 13.06 -9.31
N THR A 98 -11.00 12.46 -8.16
CA THR A 98 -11.90 12.38 -7.00
C THR A 98 -11.24 13.03 -5.79
N LYS A 99 -11.95 13.21 -4.67
CA LYS A 99 -11.34 13.81 -3.46
C LYS A 99 -10.46 12.80 -2.70
N GLU A 100 -10.68 11.53 -2.96
CA GLU A 100 -10.02 10.38 -2.35
C GLU A 100 -8.68 10.03 -3.02
N MET A 101 -8.41 10.58 -4.22
CA MET A 101 -7.14 10.49 -4.96
C MET A 101 -6.40 11.83 -4.96
#